data_AF-A0A965Q789-F1
#
_entry.id   AF-A0A965Q789-F1
#
_cell.length_a   1.000
_cell.length_b   1.000
_cell.length_c   1.000
_cell.angle_alpha   90.00
_cell.angle_beta   90.00
_cell.angle_gamma   90.00
#
_symmetry.space_group_name_H-M   'P 1'
#
loop_
_entity.id
_entity.type
_entity.pdbx_description
1 polymer ?
#
loop_
_entity_poly.entity_id
_entity_poly.type
_entity_poly.pdbx_seq_one_letter_code
_entity_poly.pdbx_strand_id
1 'polypeptide(L)'
;MGKVTGFMEFDRISEQNLPPQERLKNYKEFVLHLTDDEAKKQGARCMDCGIPFCTSGCPINNIIPDWNDLVYNQNWEEAIEVLHSTNNFPEFT
;
A
#
# COMPACT_ATOMS: atom_id res chain seq x y z
N MET A 1 -9.73 10.34 5.07
CA MET A 1 -9.02 9.79 3.91
C MET A 1 -7.77 10.58 3.59
N GLY A 2 -6.63 10.13 4.11
CA GLY A 2 -5.30 10.63 3.80
C GLY A 2 -5.10 12.12 4.10
N LYS A 3 -4.17 12.73 3.36
CA LYS A 3 -3.96 14.19 3.33
C LYS A 3 -4.44 14.69 1.98
N VAL A 4 -5.38 15.64 1.95
CA VAL A 4 -5.97 16.18 0.69
C VAL A 4 -4.91 16.62 -0.33
N THR A 5 -3.82 17.20 0.13
CA THR A 5 -2.69 17.66 -0.70
C THR A 5 -1.51 16.68 -0.75
N GLY A 6 -1.64 15.50 -0.15
CA GLY A 6 -0.55 14.53 0.03
C GLY A 6 0.07 14.06 -1.27
N PHE A 7 -0.73 13.92 -2.35
CA PHE A 7 -0.23 13.54 -3.67
C PHE A 7 0.66 14.61 -4.33
N MET A 8 0.54 15.88 -3.92
CA MET A 8 1.37 16.99 -4.40
C MET A 8 2.63 17.20 -3.55
N GLU A 9 2.57 16.82 -2.27
CA GLU A 9 3.66 17.09 -1.30
C GLU A 9 4.65 15.93 -1.15
N PHE A 10 4.18 14.69 -1.29
CA PHE A 10 5.02 13.52 -1.17
C PHE A 10 5.22 12.93 -2.53
N ASP A 11 6.44 12.53 -2.89
CA ASP A 11 6.68 11.74 -4.10
C ASP A 11 6.26 10.28 -3.91
N ARG A 12 6.02 9.58 -5.02
CA ARG A 12 5.78 8.15 -5.00
C ARG A 12 7.08 7.44 -4.60
N ILE A 13 6.99 6.56 -3.61
CA ILE A 13 8.08 5.69 -3.20
C ILE A 13 7.81 4.31 -3.79
N SER A 14 8.82 3.73 -4.42
CA SER A 14 8.80 2.34 -4.87
C SER A 14 9.70 1.51 -3.98
N GLU A 15 9.28 0.30 -3.68
CA GLU A 15 10.07 -0.69 -2.97
C GLU A 15 11.39 -0.94 -3.71
N GLN A 16 12.47 -1.06 -2.96
CA GLN A 16 13.79 -1.28 -3.50
C GLN A 16 14.11 -2.77 -3.51
N ASN A 17 14.93 -3.18 -4.47
CA ASN A 17 15.43 -4.55 -4.53
C ASN A 17 16.87 -4.60 -4.00
N LEU A 18 17.22 -5.69 -3.31
CA LEU A 18 18.62 -5.97 -3.00
C LEU A 18 19.46 -6.04 -4.29
N PRO A 19 20.74 -5.61 -4.24
CA PRO A 19 21.63 -5.64 -5.39
C PRO A 19 21.70 -7.04 -6.03
N PRO A 20 21.78 -7.15 -7.38
CA PRO A 20 21.88 -8.43 -8.08
C PRO A 20 22.96 -9.37 -7.52
N GLN A 21 24.11 -8.81 -7.14
CA GLN A 21 25.25 -9.56 -6.63
C GLN A 21 24.95 -10.25 -5.29
N GLU A 22 24.02 -9.72 -4.49
CA GLU A 22 23.62 -10.29 -3.21
C GLU A 22 22.52 -11.34 -3.39
N ARG A 23 21.51 -11.05 -4.20
CA ARG A 23 20.36 -11.96 -4.43
C ARG A 23 20.68 -13.18 -5.30
N LEU A 24 21.82 -13.22 -5.99
CA LEU A 24 22.30 -14.42 -6.69
C LEU A 24 22.83 -15.52 -5.76
N LYS A 25 23.08 -15.23 -4.48
CA LYS A 25 23.73 -16.16 -3.53
C LYS A 25 22.75 -17.06 -2.81
N ASN A 26 21.45 -16.82 -2.91
CA ASN A 26 20.40 -17.53 -2.18
C ASN A 26 19.03 -17.35 -2.85
N TYR A 27 17.99 -17.99 -2.30
CA TYR A 27 16.60 -17.93 -2.81
C TYR A 27 15.65 -17.18 -1.86
N LYS A 28 16.16 -16.27 -1.03
CA LYS A 28 15.32 -15.48 -0.11
C LYS A 28 14.66 -14.32 -0.85
N GLU A 29 13.61 -13.78 -0.24
CA GLU A 29 12.98 -12.53 -0.67
C GLU A 29 14.03 -11.41 -0.77
N PHE A 30 13.94 -10.61 -1.83
CA PHE A 30 14.89 -9.55 -2.13
C PHE A 30 14.21 -8.19 -2.35
N VAL A 31 12.88 -8.14 -2.38
CA VAL A 31 12.09 -6.90 -2.34
C VAL A 31 12.08 -6.41 -0.90
N LEU A 32 12.46 -5.15 -0.71
CA LEU A 32 12.46 -4.49 0.60
C LEU A 32 11.12 -3.80 0.82
N HIS A 33 10.48 -4.12 1.93
CA HIS A 33 9.23 -3.50 2.34
C HIS A 33 9.44 -2.05 2.78
N LEU A 34 8.42 -1.22 2.57
CA LEU A 34 8.37 0.11 3.15
C LEU A 34 8.35 0.05 4.67
N THR A 35 8.99 1.01 5.32
CA THR A 35 8.79 1.26 6.75
C THR A 35 7.38 1.81 7.01
N ASP A 36 6.88 1.68 8.25
CA ASP A 36 5.56 2.21 8.62
C ASP A 36 5.39 3.71 8.32
N ASP A 37 6.46 4.49 8.47
CA ASP A 37 6.46 5.93 8.16
C ASP A 37 6.41 6.21 6.65
N GLU A 38 7.08 5.39 5.84
CA GLU A 38 7.01 5.47 4.38
C GLU A 38 5.63 5.02 3.87
N ALA A 39 5.09 3.93 4.42
CA ALA A 39 3.77 3.44 4.10
C ALA A 39 2.70 4.48 4.47
N LYS A 40 2.81 5.12 5.64
CA LYS A 40 1.97 6.25 6.03
C LYS A 40 2.02 7.38 5.01
N LYS A 41 3.20 7.78 4.55
CA LYS A 41 3.34 8.82 3.50
C LYS A 41 2.71 8.38 2.17
N GLN A 42 2.82 7.12 1.80
CA GLN A 42 2.18 6.60 0.59
C GLN A 42 0.65 6.56 0.72
N GLY A 43 0.10 6.11 1.86
CA GLY A 43 -1.33 6.16 2.15
C GLY A 43 -1.90 7.59 2.10
N ALA A 44 -1.10 8.59 2.55
CA ALA A 44 -1.46 10.00 2.49
C ALA A 44 -1.66 10.54 1.06
N ARG A 45 -1.12 9.87 0.03
CA ARG A 45 -1.25 10.28 -1.37
C ARG A 45 -2.61 9.90 -1.98
N CYS A 46 -3.43 9.09 -1.30
CA CYS A 46 -4.79 8.81 -1.75
C CYS A 46 -5.61 10.09 -1.80
N MET A 47 -6.32 10.34 -2.91
CA MET A 47 -7.03 11.60 -3.15
C MET A 47 -8.52 11.56 -2.76
N ASP A 48 -9.04 10.41 -2.29
CA ASP A 48 -10.48 10.23 -2.05
C ASP A 48 -11.34 10.66 -3.24
N CYS A 49 -11.10 10.06 -4.41
CA CYS A 49 -11.54 10.56 -5.71
C CYS A 49 -13.07 10.65 -5.92
N GLY A 50 -13.90 10.25 -4.96
CA GLY A 50 -15.37 10.14 -5.07
C GLY A 50 -15.84 8.98 -5.97
N ILE A 51 -15.19 8.79 -7.13
CA ILE A 51 -15.32 7.62 -7.99
C ILE A 51 -13.98 6.87 -7.98
N PRO A 52 -13.81 5.85 -7.14
CA PRO A 52 -12.53 5.17 -6.96
C PRO A 52 -12.26 4.19 -8.11
N PHE A 53 -11.58 4.67 -9.15
CA PHE A 53 -11.18 3.81 -10.29
C PHE A 53 -10.29 2.63 -9.87
N CYS A 54 -9.51 2.79 -8.80
CA CYS A 54 -8.70 1.71 -8.22
C CYS A 54 -9.56 0.53 -7.77
N THR A 55 -10.70 0.78 -7.13
CA THR A 55 -11.64 -0.27 -6.70
C THR A 55 -12.27 -0.97 -7.90
N SER A 56 -12.78 -0.22 -8.88
CA SER A 56 -13.36 -0.81 -10.10
C SER A 56 -12.35 -1.53 -10.98
N GLY A 57 -11.07 -1.14 -10.90
CA GLY A 57 -9.97 -1.79 -11.63
C GLY A 57 -9.46 -3.05 -10.95
N CYS A 58 -9.79 -3.27 -9.67
CA CYS A 58 -9.44 -4.47 -8.95
C CYS A 58 -10.48 -5.57 -9.23
N PRO A 59 -10.09 -6.76 -9.73
CA PRO A 59 -11.04 -7.84 -10.04
C PRO A 59 -11.88 -8.33 -8.86
N ILE A 60 -11.38 -8.14 -7.63
CA ILE A 60 -12.07 -8.53 -6.38
C ILE A 60 -12.72 -7.33 -5.67
N ASN A 61 -12.76 -6.16 -6.32
CA ASN A 61 -13.39 -4.94 -5.81
C ASN A 61 -12.89 -4.53 -4.42
N ASN A 62 -11.58 -4.66 -4.22
CA ASN A 62 -10.88 -4.20 -3.04
C ASN A 62 -11.25 -2.74 -2.68
N ILE A 63 -11.55 -2.50 -1.40
CA ILE A 63 -11.93 -1.19 -0.83
C ILE A 63 -10.67 -0.32 -0.57
N ILE A 64 -9.83 -0.18 -1.60
CA ILE A 64 -8.48 0.41 -1.55
C ILE A 64 -8.38 1.76 -0.82
N PRO A 65 -9.32 2.69 -1.01
CA PRO A 65 -9.24 3.99 -0.34
C PRO A 65 -9.29 3.88 1.20
N ASP A 66 -10.02 2.90 1.74
CA ASP A 66 -10.32 2.80 3.17
C ASP A 66 -9.10 2.31 3.96
N TRP A 67 -8.45 1.21 3.55
CA TRP A 67 -7.22 0.79 4.25
C TRP A 67 -6.05 1.74 4.00
N ASN A 68 -6.02 2.48 2.90
CA ASN A 68 -5.01 3.53 2.74
C ASN A 68 -5.17 4.66 3.77
N ASP A 69 -6.41 5.02 4.14
CA ASP A 69 -6.66 5.96 5.23
C ASP A 69 -6.24 5.38 6.58
N LEU A 70 -6.56 4.11 6.83
CA LEU A 70 -6.19 3.43 8.07
C LEU A 70 -4.67 3.31 8.22
N VAL A 71 -3.95 2.96 7.14
CA VAL A 71 -2.48 2.96 7.09
C VAL A 71 -1.91 4.36 7.34
N TYR A 72 -2.51 5.40 6.76
CA TYR A 72 -2.10 6.79 7.03
C TYR A 72 -2.26 7.15 8.52
N ASN A 73 -3.32 6.66 9.16
CA ASN A 73 -3.57 6.83 10.59
C ASN A 73 -2.78 5.85 11.48
N GLN A 74 -1.97 4.96 10.90
CA GLN A 74 -1.25 3.86 11.57
C GLN A 74 -2.17 2.90 12.35
N ASN A 75 -3.42 2.74 11.91
CA ASN A 75 -4.36 1.76 12.44
C ASN A 75 -4.25 0.44 11.64
N TRP A 76 -3.16 -0.29 11.87
CA TRP A 76 -2.80 -1.47 11.09
C TRP A 76 -3.76 -2.65 11.26
N GLU A 77 -4.31 -2.82 12.47
CA GLU A 77 -5.24 -3.92 12.78
C GLU A 77 -6.54 -3.78 11.98
N GLU A 78 -7.17 -2.61 12.01
CA GLU A 78 -8.36 -2.36 11.20
C GLU A 78 -8.04 -2.36 9.69
N ALA A 79 -6.87 -1.84 9.30
CA ALA A 79 -6.45 -1.86 7.89
C ALA A 79 -6.41 -3.27 7.30
N ILE A 80 -5.87 -4.24 8.06
CA ILE A 80 -5.77 -5.62 7.61
C ILE A 80 -7.14 -6.33 7.64
N GLU A 81 -8.01 -6.01 8.61
CA GLU A 81 -9.39 -6.51 8.63
C GLU A 81 -10.18 -6.05 7.40
N VAL A 82 -10.09 -4.77 7.04
CA VAL A 82 -10.74 -4.23 5.83
C VAL A 82 -10.18 -4.88 4.57
N LEU A 83 -8.87 -5.03 4.46
CA LEU A 83 -8.24 -5.69 3.30
C LEU A 83 -8.69 -7.15 3.16
N HIS A 84 -8.79 -7.88 4.27
CA HIS A 84 -9.27 -9.27 4.27
C HIS A 84 -10.76 -9.41 3.99
N SER A 85 -11.56 -8.35 4.15
CA SER A 85 -13.00 -8.40 3.85
C SER A 85 -13.29 -8.72 2.37
N THR A 86 -12.35 -8.44 1.47
CA THR A 86 -12.45 -8.71 0.04
C THR A 86 -11.36 -9.61 -0.52
N ASN A 87 -10.21 -9.75 0.18
CA ASN A 87 -9.07 -10.56 -0.27
C ASN A 87 -8.65 -11.63 0.75
N ASN A 88 -8.73 -12.89 0.35
CA ASN A 88 -8.32 -14.01 1.21
C ASN A 88 -6.79 -14.15 1.35
N PHE A 89 -6.02 -13.60 0.40
CA PHE A 89 -4.56 -13.76 0.30
C PHE A 89 -3.86 -12.44 -0.09
N PRO A 90 -4.03 -11.36 0.68
CA PRO A 90 -3.47 -10.04 0.35
C PRO A 90 -1.95 -9.99 0.29
N GLU A 91 -1.26 -10.91 0.94
CA GLU A 91 0.20 -11.02 0.93
C GLU A 91 0.77 -11.56 -0.39
N PHE A 92 -0.07 -12.17 -1.24
CA PHE A 92 0.33 -12.75 -2.52
C PHE A 92 -0.05 -11.92 -3.76
N THR A 93 -0.98 -10.97 -3.61
CA THR A 93 -1.60 -10.21 -4.72
C THR A 93 -1.06 -8.80 -4.82
#